data_AF-A0A971TJV7-F1
#
_entry.id   AF-A0A971TJV7-F1
#
_cell.length_a   1.000
_cell.length_b   1.000
_cell.length_c   1.000
_cell.angle_alpha   90.00
_cell.angle_beta   90.00
_cell.angle_gamma   90.00
#
_symmetry.space_group_name_H-M   'P 1'
#
loop_
_entity.id
_entity.type
_entity.pdbx_description
1 polymer ?
#
loop_
_entity_poly.entity_id
_entity_poly.type
_entity_poly.pdbx_seq_one_letter_code
_entity_poly.pdbx_strand_id
1 'polypeptide(L)'
;MDLRTAILTEHATARMAKRGISSDTVRALLEGCESVTPVRLGRVVVQGVIGGQLLRVFVDVDRHPPEVVTVYSTSKIEKYRRSP
;
A
#
# COMPACT_ATOMS: atom_id res chain seq x y z
N MET A 1 6.99 13.72 3.35
CA MET A 1 6.32 12.53 3.92
C MET A 1 7.17 11.33 3.57
N ASP A 2 7.75 10.69 4.58
CA ASP A 2 8.61 9.53 4.37
C ASP A 2 7.82 8.24 4.59
N LEU A 3 7.38 7.61 3.49
CA LEU A 3 6.59 6.38 3.51
C LEU A 3 7.36 5.18 4.05
N ARG A 4 8.68 5.25 4.11
CA ARG A 4 9.57 4.20 4.64
C ARG A 4 9.41 4.03 6.15
N THR A 5 9.01 5.10 6.84
CA THR A 5 8.72 5.07 8.28
C THR A 5 7.31 4.61 8.61
N ALA A 6 6.50 4.25 7.60
CA ALA A 6 5.11 3.92 7.84
C ALA A 6 4.96 2.65 8.70
N ILE A 7 4.14 2.73 9.75
CA ILE A 7 3.88 1.61 10.66
C ILE A 7 2.70 0.77 10.17
N LEU A 8 2.84 -0.55 10.25
CA LEU A 8 1.74 -1.48 9.94
C LEU A 8 0.75 -1.51 11.11
N THR A 9 -0.47 -1.04 10.89
CA THR A 9 -1.53 -1.13 11.91
C THR A 9 -1.96 -2.58 12.14
N GLU A 10 -2.57 -2.86 13.29
CA GLU A 10 -3.16 -4.18 13.58
C GLU A 10 -4.18 -4.58 12.49
N HIS A 11 -5.00 -3.62 12.05
CA HIS A 11 -5.96 -3.83 10.97
C HIS A 11 -5.25 -4.25 9.67
N ALA A 12 -4.20 -3.53 9.25
CA ALA A 12 -3.47 -3.86 8.04
C ALA A 12 -2.82 -5.26 8.14
N THR A 13 -2.22 -5.57 9.28
CA THR A 13 -1.58 -6.88 9.54
C THR A 13 -2.60 -8.01 9.44
N ALA A 14 -3.79 -7.84 10.02
CA ALA A 14 -4.87 -8.83 9.90
C ALA A 14 -5.36 -8.99 8.45
N ARG A 15 -5.42 -7.91 7.66
CA ARG A 15 -5.80 -7.95 6.24
C ARG A 15 -4.75 -8.65 5.37
N MET A 16 -3.48 -8.48 5.71
CA MET A 16 -2.34 -9.11 5.06
C MET A 16 -2.31 -10.61 5.33
N ALA A 17 -2.44 -11.02 6.60
CA ALA A 17 -2.45 -12.42 7.00
C ALA A 17 -3.55 -13.21 6.28
N LYS A 18 -4.77 -12.65 6.17
CA LYS A 18 -5.89 -13.27 5.44
C LYS A 18 -5.65 -13.48 3.93
N ARG A 19 -4.62 -12.84 3.36
CA ARG A 19 -4.32 -12.84 1.91
C ARG A 19 -2.93 -13.37 1.59
N GLY A 20 -2.17 -13.84 2.58
CA GLY A 20 -0.79 -14.30 2.39
C GLY A 20 0.16 -13.20 1.93
N ILE A 21 -0.09 -11.94 2.31
CA ILE A 21 0.78 -10.81 1.94
C ILE A 21 1.83 -10.63 3.03
N SER A 22 3.12 -10.70 2.68
CA SER A 22 4.19 -10.50 3.66
C SER A 22 4.46 -9.03 3.94
N SER A 23 4.89 -8.71 5.16
CA SER A 23 5.34 -7.37 5.55
C SER A 23 6.54 -6.90 4.75
N ASP A 24 7.47 -7.79 4.41
CA ASP A 24 8.61 -7.49 3.54
C ASP A 24 8.16 -6.97 2.18
N THR A 25 7.16 -7.61 1.57
CA THR A 25 6.61 -7.18 0.29
C THR A 25 6.04 -5.76 0.39
N VAL A 26 5.33 -5.46 1.48
CA VAL A 26 4.77 -4.12 1.72
C VAL A 26 5.87 -3.09 1.94
N ARG A 27 6.92 -3.43 2.71
CA ARG A 27 8.05 -2.52 2.95
C ARG A 27 8.83 -2.24 1.66
N ALA A 28 9.17 -3.26 0.90
CA ALA A 28 9.86 -3.10 -0.38
C ALA A 28 9.08 -2.17 -1.34
N LEU A 29 7.75 -2.30 -1.37
CA LEU A 29 6.89 -1.42 -2.17
C LEU A 29 6.91 0.04 -1.66
N LEU A 30 6.88 0.25 -0.34
CA LEU A 30 6.97 1.58 0.27
C LEU A 30 8.37 2.22 0.11
N GLU A 31 9.42 1.42 0.04
CA GLU A 31 10.80 1.88 -0.19
C GLU A 31 11.07 2.26 -1.65
N GLY A 32 10.53 1.47 -2.58
CA GLY A 32 10.67 1.67 -4.03
C GLY A 32 9.81 2.81 -4.58
N CYS A 33 8.69 3.16 -3.91
CA CYS A 33 7.82 4.31 -4.23
C CYS A 33 7.47 4.45 -5.73
N GLU A 34 7.12 3.35 -6.41
CA GLU A 34 6.94 3.34 -7.86
C GLU A 34 5.69 4.13 -8.31
N SER A 35 4.62 4.13 -7.50
CA SER A 35 3.41 4.87 -7.81
C SER A 35 2.66 5.22 -6.53
N VAL A 36 2.57 6.52 -6.24
CA VAL A 36 1.82 7.08 -5.11
C VAL A 36 0.68 7.93 -5.67
N THR A 37 -0.55 7.60 -5.32
CA THR A 37 -1.74 8.33 -5.75
C THR A 37 -2.53 8.82 -4.54
N PRO A 38 -2.90 10.11 -4.48
CA PRO A 38 -3.79 10.60 -3.43
C PRO A 38 -5.19 9.98 -3.61
N VAL A 39 -5.74 9.42 -2.54
CA VAL A 39 -7.11 8.87 -2.54
C VAL A 39 -8.10 9.90 -1.99
N ARG A 40 -7.68 10.61 -0.94
CA ARG A 40 -8.37 11.75 -0.32
C ARG A 40 -7.35 12.53 0.51
N LEU A 41 -7.74 13.69 1.04
CA LEU A 41 -6.89 14.44 1.96
C LEU A 41 -6.47 13.54 3.15
N GLY A 42 -5.17 13.52 3.43
CA GLY A 42 -4.57 12.70 4.50
C GLY A 42 -4.39 11.21 4.16
N ARG A 43 -4.77 10.72 2.97
CA ARG A 43 -4.60 9.30 2.60
C ARG A 43 -4.09 9.12 1.17
N VAL A 44 -3.01 8.37 1.03
CA VAL A 44 -2.47 7.94 -0.25
C VAL A 44 -2.64 6.44 -0.46
N VAL A 45 -2.57 6.02 -1.71
CA VAL A 45 -2.34 4.62 -2.07
C VAL A 45 -1.00 4.51 -2.77
N VAL A 46 -0.16 3.61 -2.26
CA VAL A 46 1.03 3.13 -2.94
C VAL A 46 0.67 1.82 -3.61
N GLN A 47 1.01 1.67 -4.88
CA GLN A 47 0.66 0.46 -5.63
C GLN A 47 1.78 0.01 -6.56
N GLY A 48 1.89 -1.30 -6.74
CA GLY A 48 2.90 -1.93 -7.59
C GLY A 48 2.50 -3.34 -7.98
N VAL A 49 3.07 -3.85 -9.08
CA VAL A 49 2.77 -5.21 -9.56
C VAL A 49 3.78 -6.17 -8.94
N ILE A 50 3.28 -7.17 -8.20
CA ILE A 50 4.09 -8.17 -7.51
C ILE A 50 3.49 -9.55 -7.82
N GLY A 51 4.30 -10.44 -8.39
CA GLY A 51 3.86 -11.79 -8.75
C GLY A 51 2.65 -11.81 -9.71
N GLY A 52 2.54 -10.82 -10.61
CA GLY A 52 1.42 -10.72 -11.55
C GLY A 52 0.10 -10.21 -10.95
N GLN A 53 0.10 -9.73 -9.70
CA GLN A 53 -1.04 -9.06 -9.08
C GLN A 53 -0.69 -7.61 -8.71
N LEU A 54 -1.68 -6.72 -8.72
CA LEU A 54 -1.50 -5.36 -8.21
C LEU A 54 -1.63 -5.36 -6.69
N LEU A 55 -0.53 -5.12 -5.99
CA LEU A 55 -0.54 -4.84 -4.56
C LEU A 55 -0.91 -3.37 -4.34
N ARG A 56 -1.87 -3.12 -3.45
CA ARG A 56 -2.32 -1.78 -3.07
C ARG A 56 -2.18 -1.60 -1.57
N VAL A 57 -1.45 -0.56 -1.18
CA VAL A 57 -1.11 -0.20 0.21
C VAL A 57 -1.66 1.19 0.49
N PHE A 58 -2.64 1.28 1.38
CA PHE A 58 -3.23 2.55 1.78
C PHE A 58 -2.51 3.06 3.01
N VAL A 59 -2.04 4.30 2.94
CA VAL A 59 -1.26 4.95 4.00
C VAL A 59 -1.96 6.23 4.41
N ASP A 60 -2.21 6.37 5.71
CA ASP A 60 -2.62 7.62 6.35
C ASP A 60 -1.37 8.45 6.63
N VAL A 61 -1.35 9.64 6.06
CA VAL A 61 -0.15 10.49 5.95
C VAL A 61 -0.28 11.79 6.73
N ASP A 62 -1.47 12.01 7.28
CA ASP A 62 -1.78 12.98 8.32
C ASP A 62 -1.33 12.50 9.72
N ARG A 63 -0.85 11.25 9.83
CA ARG A 63 -0.27 10.66 11.03
C ARG A 63 1.25 10.77 11.05
N HIS A 64 1.83 10.83 12.25
CA HIS A 64 3.27 10.90 12.48
C HIS A 64 3.68 9.85 13.54
N PRO A 65 4.32 8.73 13.15
CA PRO A 65 4.68 8.34 11.78
C PRO A 65 3.46 8.01 10.90
N PRO A 66 3.61 7.95 9.56
CA PRO A 66 2.53 7.51 8.68
C PRO A 66 2.03 6.10 9.04
N GLU A 67 0.76 5.79 8.78
CA GLU A 67 0.16 4.53 9.18
C GLU A 67 -0.39 3.76 7.97
N VAL A 68 0.06 2.52 7.78
CA VAL A 68 -0.54 1.62 6.81
C VAL A 68 -1.86 1.11 7.39
N VAL A 69 -2.97 1.53 6.80
CA VAL A 69 -4.33 1.23 7.27
C VAL A 69 -4.97 0.08 6.54
N THR A 70 -4.59 -0.22 5.30
CA THR A 70 -5.16 -1.33 4.54
C THR A 70 -4.20 -1.81 3.47
N VAL A 71 -4.10 -3.12 3.32
CA VAL A 71 -3.35 -3.78 2.25
C VAL A 71 -4.21 -4.85 1.60
N TYR A 72 -4.20 -4.92 0.27
CA TYR A 72 -4.73 -6.05 -0.49
C TYR A 72 -4.09 -6.16 -1.87
N SER A 73 -4.11 -7.36 -2.44
CA SER A 73 -3.75 -7.62 -3.83
C SER A 73 -5.00 -7.80 -4.71
N THR A 74 -4.89 -7.49 -5.99
CA THR A 74 -5.95 -7.73 -6.98
C THR A 74 -5.37 -8.07 -8.34
N SER A 75 -6.00 -9.02 -9.05
CA SER A 75 -5.67 -9.34 -10.43
C SER A 75 -6.21 -8.31 -11.43
N LYS A 76 -7.04 -7.35 -10.97
CA LYS A 76 -7.64 -6.30 -11.82
C LYS A 76 -6.65 -5.17 -12.10
N ILE A 77 -5.45 -5.51 -12.58
CA ILE A 77 -4.36 -4.54 -12.82
C ILE A 77 -4.87 -3.40 -13.71
N GLU A 78 -5.44 -3.70 -14.87
CA GLU A 78 -5.91 -2.70 -15.86
C GLU A 78 -6.93 -1.71 -15.28
N LYS A 79 -7.78 -2.15 -14.35
CA LYS A 79 -8.77 -1.28 -13.71
C LYS A 79 -8.11 -0.18 -12.87
N TYR A 80 -7.00 -0.50 -12.21
CA TYR A 80 -6.34 0.36 -11.23
C TYR A 80 -5.03 0.97 -11.75
N ARG A 81 -4.52 0.47 -12.88
CA ARG A 81 -3.42 1.05 -13.64
C ARG A 81 -3.84 2.19 -14.56
N ARG A 82 -5.10 2.68 -14.50
CA ARG A 82 -5.59 3.73 -15.40
C ARG A 82 -4.55 4.84 -15.50
N SER A 83 -4.01 4.92 -16.71
CA SER A 83 -3.09 5.92 -17.25
C SER A 83 -3.60 7.35 -16.97
N PRO A 84 -2.70 8.37 -16.99
CA PRO A 84 -2.95 9.78 -16.67
C PRO A 84 -4.29 10.36 -17.13
#